data_AF-A0A6J5CZ36-F1
#
_entry.id   AF-A0A6J5CZ36-F1
#
_cell.length_a   1.000
_cell.length_b   1.000
_cell.length_c   1.000
_cell.angle_alpha   90.00
_cell.angle_beta   90.00
_cell.angle_gamma   90.00
#
_symmetry.space_group_name_H-M   'P 1'
#
loop_
_entity.id
_entity.type
_entity.pdbx_description
1 polymer ?
#
loop_
_entity_poly.entity_id
_entity_poly.type
_entity_poly.pdbx_seq_one_letter_code
_entity_poly.pdbx_strand_id
1 'polypeptide(L)'
;MPEGKPAGVRCVQLGDDLRCTIFGKPERPACCSGLQPQAEMCGASRADALVWLARLEHDTRPERHDPACLPPGPAHASSMGATGKASPKVTPKAASNSKTGEPE
;
A
#
# COMPACT_ATOMS: atom_id res chain seq x y z
N MET A 1 -14.57 15.39 10.97
CA MET A 1 -13.71 14.70 11.97
C MET A 1 -12.41 15.50 12.08
N PRO A 2 -12.31 16.43 13.04
CA PRO A 2 -11.13 17.31 13.17
C PRO A 2 -9.86 16.53 13.56
N GLU A 3 -9.99 15.43 14.30
CA GLU A 3 -8.86 14.58 14.76
C GLU A 3 -8.62 13.37 13.85
N GLY A 4 -9.24 13.33 12.67
CA GLY A 4 -9.14 12.19 11.76
C GLY A 4 -9.97 10.97 12.18
N LYS A 5 -9.73 9.84 11.52
CA LYS A 5 -10.42 8.56 11.75
C LYS A 5 -9.45 7.62 12.47
N PRO A 6 -9.79 7.07 13.66
CA PRO A 6 -8.95 6.08 14.32
C PRO A 6 -8.78 4.81 13.46
N ALA A 7 -7.61 4.19 13.57
CA ALA A 7 -7.34 2.91 12.90
C ALA A 7 -8.31 1.82 13.39
N GLY A 8 -8.74 0.93 12.48
CA GLY A 8 -9.65 -0.17 12.80
C GLY A 8 -11.11 0.23 13.09
N VAL A 9 -11.43 1.51 13.23
CA VAL A 9 -12.80 1.97 13.53
C VAL A 9 -13.62 2.10 12.23
N ARG A 10 -14.91 1.77 12.26
CA ARG A 10 -15.81 1.99 11.11
C ARG A 10 -16.08 3.49 10.93
N CYS A 11 -16.11 3.99 9.69
CA CYS A 11 -16.40 5.40 9.44
C CYS A 11 -17.88 5.70 9.79
N VAL A 12 -18.11 6.77 10.56
CA VAL A 12 -19.45 7.21 11.01
C VAL A 12 -20.37 7.63 9.86
N GLN A 13 -19.81 8.00 8.71
CA GLN A 13 -20.57 8.43 7.52
C GLN A 13 -20.96 7.26 6.59
N LEU A 14 -20.75 6.00 6.99
CA LEU A 14 -21.16 4.83 6.22
C LEU A 14 -22.56 4.38 6.64
N GLY A 15 -23.46 4.24 5.65
CA GLY A 15 -24.74 3.56 5.83
C GLY A 15 -24.60 2.06 6.02
N ASP A 16 -25.74 1.38 6.21
CA ASP A 16 -25.79 -0.08 6.41
C ASP A 16 -25.37 -0.87 5.17
N ASP A 17 -25.53 -0.28 3.99
CA ASP A 17 -25.08 -0.80 2.69
C ASP A 17 -23.60 -0.52 2.39
N LEU A 18 -22.85 0.02 3.37
CA LEU A 18 -21.45 0.43 3.25
C LEU A 18 -21.20 1.54 2.22
N ARG A 19 -22.23 2.33 1.86
CA ARG A 19 -22.06 3.53 1.03
C ARG A 19 -21.90 4.77 1.89
N CYS A 20 -21.10 5.72 1.40
CA CYS A 20 -20.86 7.00 2.07
C CYS A 20 -22.08 7.92 1.90
N THR A 21 -22.71 8.32 3.01
CA THR A 21 -23.93 9.16 3.01
C THR A 21 -23.68 10.61 2.57
N ILE A 22 -22.41 11.02 2.53
CA ILE A 22 -21.95 12.34 2.08
C ILE A 22 -21.15 12.28 0.77
N PHE A 23 -21.33 11.22 -0.03
CA PHE A 23 -20.65 11.11 -1.33
C PHE A 23 -20.99 12.31 -2.24
N GLY A 24 -19.96 12.97 -2.78
CA GLY A 24 -20.10 14.13 -3.67
C GLY A 24 -20.36 15.47 -2.98
N LYS A 25 -20.52 15.49 -1.65
CA LYS A 25 -20.78 16.72 -0.89
C LYS A 25 -19.48 17.39 -0.42
N PRO A 26 -19.46 18.72 -0.21
CA PRO A 26 -18.26 19.44 0.25
C PRO A 26 -17.80 19.02 1.65
N GLU A 27 -18.66 18.44 2.48
CA GLU A 27 -18.29 17.92 3.80
C GLU A 27 -17.46 16.64 3.72
N ARG A 28 -17.38 15.99 2.56
CA ARG A 28 -16.56 14.79 2.37
C ARG A 28 -15.07 15.15 2.44
N PRO A 29 -14.30 14.56 3.37
CA PRO A 29 -12.89 14.91 3.53
C PRO A 29 -12.07 14.68 2.25
N ALA A 30 -11.11 15.57 1.99
CA ALA A 30 -10.25 15.54 0.81
C ALA A 30 -9.48 14.22 0.66
N CYS A 31 -9.08 13.57 1.76
CA CYS A 31 -8.44 12.26 1.69
C CYS A 31 -9.37 11.19 1.11
N CYS A 32 -10.67 11.26 1.41
CA CYS A 32 -11.66 10.30 0.93
C CYS A 32 -12.08 10.55 -0.52
N SER A 33 -11.99 11.79 -1.03
CA SER A 33 -12.27 12.11 -2.44
C SER A 33 -11.04 11.98 -3.34
N GLY A 34 -9.84 12.19 -2.78
CA GLY A 34 -8.57 12.06 -3.49
C GLY A 34 -8.14 10.60 -3.73
N LEU A 35 -8.60 9.65 -2.90
CA LEU A 35 -8.31 8.24 -3.10
C LEU A 35 -9.15 7.67 -4.26
N GLN A 36 -8.49 7.33 -5.37
CA GLN A 36 -9.12 6.68 -6.52
C GLN A 36 -8.93 5.16 -6.43
N PRO A 37 -9.97 4.35 -6.69
CA PRO A 37 -9.81 2.90 -6.76
C PRO A 37 -8.89 2.54 -7.93
N GLN A 38 -8.00 1.58 -7.71
CA GLN A 38 -7.14 1.02 -8.76
C GLN A 38 -7.38 -0.49 -8.85
N ALA A 39 -7.16 -1.07 -10.04
CA ALA A 39 -7.38 -2.49 -10.27
C ALA A 39 -6.59 -3.39 -9.30
N GLU A 40 -5.32 -3.05 -9.06
CA GLU A 40 -4.44 -3.74 -8.09
C GLU A 40 -5.02 -3.75 -6.67
N MET A 41 -5.69 -2.67 -6.27
CA MET A 41 -6.28 -2.54 -4.94
C MET A 41 -7.58 -3.32 -4.80
N CYS A 42 -8.38 -3.37 -5.87
CA CYS A 42 -9.73 -3.91 -5.82
C CYS A 42 -9.78 -5.41 -6.13
N GLY A 43 -8.85 -5.92 -6.95
CA GLY A 43 -8.85 -7.30 -7.41
C GLY A 43 -10.14 -7.68 -8.16
N ALA A 44 -10.48 -8.97 -8.12
CA ALA A 44 -11.71 -9.48 -8.75
C ALA A 44 -12.91 -9.50 -7.78
N SER A 45 -12.65 -9.37 -6.48
CA SER A 45 -13.66 -9.50 -5.44
C SER A 45 -13.35 -8.66 -4.19
N ARG A 46 -14.37 -8.45 -3.36
CA ARG A 46 -14.19 -7.82 -2.03
C ARG A 46 -13.15 -8.56 -1.17
N ALA A 47 -13.06 -9.89 -1.29
CA ALA A 47 -12.09 -10.68 -0.54
C ALA A 47 -10.66 -10.33 -0.96
N ASP A 48 -10.40 -10.18 -2.27
CA ASP A 48 -9.10 -9.79 -2.79
C ASP A 48 -8.68 -8.41 -2.28
N ALA A 49 -9.61 -7.44 -2.32
CA ALA A 49 -9.36 -6.10 -1.81
C ALA A 49 -8.99 -6.09 -0.32
N LEU A 50 -9.66 -6.92 0.49
CA LEU A 50 -9.36 -7.04 1.92
C LEU A 50 -8.00 -7.68 2.18
N VAL A 51 -7.61 -8.68 1.40
CA VAL A 51 -6.26 -9.28 1.48
C VAL A 51 -5.20 -8.26 1.13
N TRP A 52 -5.42 -7.46 0.09
CA TRP A 52 -4.51 -6.39 -0.32
C TRP A 52 -4.38 -5.31 0.76
N LEU A 53 -5.49 -4.84 1.33
CA LEU A 53 -5.48 -3.86 2.42
C LEU A 53 -4.74 -4.39 3.66
N ALA A 54 -4.98 -5.65 4.05
CA ALA A 54 -4.32 -6.25 5.21
C ALA A 54 -2.79 -6.32 5.03
N ARG A 55 -2.31 -6.58 3.81
CA ARG A 55 -0.87 -6.54 3.49
C ARG A 55 -0.31 -5.14 3.66
N LEU A 56 -0.98 -4.12 3.10
CA LEU A 56 -0.55 -2.73 3.27
C LEU A 56 -0.53 -2.28 4.73
N GLU A 57 -1.55 -2.63 5.52
CA GLU A 57 -1.61 -2.30 6.94
C GLU A 57 -0.44 -2.93 7.71
N HIS A 58 -0.01 -4.14 7.32
CA HIS A 58 1.18 -4.77 7.88
C HIS A 58 2.48 -4.06 7.47
N ASP A 59 2.65 -3.79 6.19
CA ASP A 59 3.88 -3.22 5.62
C ASP A 59 4.08 -1.74 6.01
N THR A 60 2.98 -1.00 6.19
CA THR A 60 2.99 0.43 6.55
C THR A 60 2.71 0.68 8.02
N ARG A 61 2.70 -0.38 8.84
CA ARG A 61 2.50 -0.24 10.29
C ARG A 61 3.58 0.71 10.83
N PRO A 62 3.20 1.79 11.52
CA PRO A 62 4.20 2.68 12.10
C PRO A 62 5.05 1.90 13.11
N GLU A 63 6.36 2.08 13.06
CA GLU A 63 7.23 1.69 14.17
C GLU A 63 6.71 2.41 15.41
N ARG A 64 6.35 1.65 16.45
CA ARG A 64 5.68 2.21 17.63
C ARG A 64 6.53 3.32 18.24
N HIS A 65 6.12 4.57 18.08
CA HIS A 65 6.59 5.68 18.89
C HIS A 65 5.65 5.87 20.08
N ASP A 66 5.49 4.79 20.85
CA ASP A 66 4.90 4.82 22.18
C ASP A 66 5.99 4.39 23.17
N PRO A 67 6.38 5.24 24.15
CA PRO A 67 7.49 4.94 25.04
C PRO A 67 7.26 3.72 25.93
N ALA A 68 6.01 3.25 26.09
CA ALA A 68 5.69 2.03 26.83
C ALA A 68 5.69 0.77 25.93
N CYS A 69 5.93 0.91 24.63
CA CYS A 69 5.83 -0.17 23.65
C CYS A 69 7.07 -0.33 22.76
N LEU A 70 8.24 0.13 23.21
CA LEU A 70 9.50 -0.24 22.59
C LEU A 70 9.74 -1.75 22.79
N PRO A 71 9.95 -2.55 21.72
CA PRO A 71 10.60 -3.83 21.89
C PRO A 71 12.04 -3.60 22.39
N PRO A 72 12.66 -4.52 23.14
CA PRO A 72 14.11 -4.48 23.33
C PRO A 72 14.74 -4.61 21.94
N GLY A 73 15.21 -3.48 21.39
CA GLY A 73 15.97 -3.48 20.15
C GLY A 73 17.22 -4.35 20.33
N PRO A 74 17.73 -5.00 19.27
CA PRO A 74 19.02 -5.65 19.37
C PRO A 74 20.03 -4.59 19.77
N ALA A 75 20.74 -4.84 20.88
CA ALA A 75 21.90 -4.05 21.26
C ALA A 75 22.75 -3.86 20.01
N HIS A 76 23.05 -2.60 19.68
CA HIS A 76 23.94 -2.20 18.60
C HIS A 76 25.15 -3.13 18.56
N ALA A 77 25.11 -4.14 17.70
CA ALA A 77 26.28 -4.92 17.33
C ALA A 77 26.99 -4.12 16.24
N SER A 78 27.60 -3.01 16.66
CA SER A 78 28.71 -2.43 15.92
C SER A 78 29.82 -3.49 15.91
N SER A 79 29.95 -4.21 14.81
CA SER A 79 31.14 -4.98 14.48
C SER A 79 31.38 -4.85 12.99
N MET A 80 32.38 -4.03 12.67
CA MET A 80 32.98 -3.88 11.34
C MET A 80 33.46 -5.22 10.79
N GLY A 81 33.44 -5.36 9.46
CA GLY A 81 34.05 -6.48 8.75
C GLY A 81 33.94 -6.31 7.23
N ALA A 82 34.91 -5.59 6.65
CA ALA A 82 35.07 -5.43 5.22
C ALA A 82 35.34 -6.77 4.51
N THR A 83 34.75 -7.01 3.34
CA THR A 83 35.39 -7.43 2.07
C THR A 83 34.34 -7.77 1.03
N GLY A 84 34.54 -7.29 -0.20
CA GLY A 84 33.53 -7.29 -1.25
C GLY A 84 33.34 -8.61 -2.00
N LYS A 85 32.28 -8.66 -2.80
CA LYS A 85 32.23 -9.47 -4.02
C LYS A 85 31.25 -8.87 -5.02
N ALA A 86 31.72 -8.77 -6.24
CA ALA A 86 31.15 -8.14 -7.42
C ALA A 86 29.68 -8.51 -7.70
N SER A 87 28.89 -7.51 -8.08
CA SER A 87 27.65 -7.68 -8.84
C SER A 87 27.97 -8.22 -10.24
N PRO A 88 27.38 -9.34 -10.70
CA PRO A 88 27.40 -9.64 -12.13
C PRO A 88 26.47 -8.68 -12.86
N LYS A 89 27.00 -7.98 -13.86
CA LYS A 89 26.24 -7.24 -14.87
C LYS A 89 25.31 -8.21 -15.59
N VAL A 90 24.00 -8.06 -15.40
CA VAL A 90 23.00 -8.64 -16.29
C VAL A 90 22.69 -7.60 -17.37
N THR A 91 23.31 -7.79 -18.52
CA THR A 91 22.73 -7.51 -19.83
C THR A 91 22.87 -8.82 -20.63
N PRO A 92 22.23 -9.04 -21.80
CA PRO A 92 21.15 -8.31 -22.48
C PRO A 92 19.99 -9.26 -22.90
N LYS A 93 18.86 -8.71 -23.40
CA LYS A 93 18.22 -9.30 -24.60
C LYS A 93 17.24 -8.31 -25.24
N ALA A 94 17.59 -7.86 -26.44
CA ALA A 94 16.69 -7.22 -27.36
C ALA A 94 15.58 -8.21 -27.76
N ALA A 95 14.32 -7.87 -27.48
CA ALA A 95 13.19 -8.45 -28.18
C ALA A 95 12.96 -7.62 -29.44
N SER A 96 13.57 -8.07 -30.54
CA SER A 96 13.15 -7.71 -31.88
C SER A 96 11.74 -8.27 -32.08
N ASN A 97 10.76 -7.42 -32.38
CA ASN A 97 9.50 -7.86 -32.93
C ASN A 97 9.30 -7.20 -34.29
N SER A 98 9.79 -7.90 -35.31
CA SER A 98 9.36 -7.72 -36.70
C SER A 98 7.88 -8.11 -36.79
N LYS A 99 7.00 -7.11 -36.84
CA LYS A 99 5.63 -7.31 -37.33
C LYS A 99 5.60 -6.84 -38.78
N THR A 100 5.95 -7.75 -39.67
CA THR A 100 5.64 -7.68 -41.09
C THR A 100 4.13 -7.55 -41.26
N GLY A 101 3.69 -6.71 -42.20
CA GLY A 101 2.33 -6.78 -42.77
C GLY A 101 2.07 -8.16 -43.41
N GLU A 102 0.89 -8.51 -43.90
CA GLU A 102 -0.27 -7.76 -44.41
C GLU A 102 -1.44 -8.80 -44.46
N PRO A 103 -2.46 -8.74 -45.36
CA PRO A 103 -3.88 -8.51 -45.07
C PRO A 103 -4.81 -9.75 -45.20
N GLU A 104 -6.00 -9.66 -44.60
CA GLU A 104 -7.35 -9.86 -45.21
C GLU A 104 -8.43 -9.45 -44.20
#